data_AF-A0AAV9RVW8-F1
#
_entry.id   AF-A0AAV9RVW8-F1
#
_cell.length_a   1.000
_cell.length_b   1.000
_cell.length_c   1.000
_cell.angle_alpha   90.00
_cell.angle_beta   90.00
_cell.angle_gamma   90.00
#
_symmetry.space_group_name_H-M   'P 1'
#
loop_
_entity.id
_entity.type
_entity.pdbx_description
1 polymer ?
#
loop_
_entity_poly.entity_id
_entity_poly.type
_entity_poly.pdbx_seq_one_letter_code
_entity_poly.pdbx_strand_id
1 'polypeptide(L)'
;MHTGKNSKLDWPNWPRADAPTSSYPQQTSCVHLIPSLVETKTLACKDPNLPDPMWNSAPRSLAVLIPLPVHTHYTHTYTHIYTPTCTLLLPPTPPAHVLLCGLCLPTSLQQGPSVHTSNLKFTQSMTSLNATPFFVGLMLLELVVGVLMTGSPVVTLGDGLTSISAGMISRLPLLVMRGCELSAYVYVWDHFHLWELPWDSAWTWWLTFLGVDFCYYWVHRFAHEVAILWAAHQVHHSSEYYNLTTALRQSLTQQFTSWMFYLPMALAVPPSIFAVHIQLNLLYQFWIHTELIRDLGPLEWVFNTPKHHRVHHGRNLYCIDKNYGGILIIWDRLFGTFAAESDKVIYGLVFPIKKFEILYVQFHYYVYLWKKSRAYKTVSNKVSTFIKGPSWKPGKPRLGDHVDNPKVTGNEVPHDPNWSLSFQVYVGVHFLLVLWTYHELFESKMVLSQLAILGMTSYVLLTLTSLGFIIEQRPSSAFLETVRCVIMVTLLRYNYLRSPMPLLSVPTEAFVSLSLLYWGLQSFSQLLCIKKKVD
;
A
#
# COMPACT_ATOMS: atom_id res chain seq x y z
N MET A 1 -48.34 -3.39 11.74
CA MET A 1 -48.15 -4.59 10.89
C MET A 1 -46.67 -4.81 10.67
N HIS A 2 -46.10 -5.76 11.40
CA HIS A 2 -44.72 -6.23 11.27
C HIS A 2 -44.65 -7.35 10.23
N THR A 3 -43.54 -7.42 9.51
CA THR A 3 -42.75 -8.66 9.49
C THR A 3 -41.28 -8.29 9.63
N GLY A 4 -40.65 -8.85 10.66
CA GLY A 4 -39.24 -8.68 10.96
C GLY A 4 -38.34 -9.29 9.88
N LYS A 5 -37.17 -8.67 9.69
CA LYS A 5 -36.05 -9.25 8.95
C LYS A 5 -34.90 -9.50 9.92
N ASN A 6 -34.51 -10.76 9.98
CA ASN A 6 -33.28 -11.24 10.59
C ASN A 6 -32.08 -10.40 10.14
N SER A 7 -31.18 -10.12 11.09
CA SER A 7 -29.87 -9.51 10.89
C SER A 7 -29.02 -10.35 9.93
N LYS A 8 -29.08 -10.03 8.64
CA LYS A 8 -28.02 -10.33 7.69
C LYS A 8 -27.13 -9.10 7.60
N LEU A 9 -25.82 -9.30 7.52
CA LEU A 9 -24.91 -8.26 7.04
C LEU A 9 -25.48 -7.70 5.73
N ASP A 10 -25.92 -6.46 5.73
CA ASP A 10 -26.39 -5.76 4.54
C ASP A 10 -25.17 -5.38 3.71
N TRP A 11 -24.77 -6.30 2.84
CA TRP A 11 -23.88 -6.05 1.73
C TRP A 11 -24.64 -5.24 0.66
N PRO A 12 -23.98 -4.35 -0.10
CA PRO A 12 -24.60 -3.72 -1.27
C PRO A 12 -25.29 -4.75 -2.17
N ASN A 13 -26.38 -4.39 -2.83
CA ASN A 13 -26.93 -5.22 -3.90
C ASN A 13 -26.06 -5.00 -5.14
N TRP A 14 -25.18 -5.97 -5.45
CA TRP A 14 -24.58 -6.05 -6.79
C TRP A 14 -25.71 -6.38 -7.80
N PRO A 15 -25.64 -5.84 -9.03
CA PRO A 15 -26.50 -6.34 -10.11
C PRO A 15 -26.31 -7.86 -10.19
N ARG A 16 -27.40 -8.62 -10.11
CA ARG A 16 -27.34 -10.07 -10.31
C ARG A 16 -26.80 -10.30 -11.72
N ALA A 17 -25.87 -11.24 -11.85
CA ALA A 17 -25.49 -11.75 -13.15
C ALA A 17 -26.67 -12.55 -13.69
N ASP A 18 -27.55 -11.91 -14.44
CA ASP A 18 -28.58 -12.60 -15.20
C ASP A 18 -27.88 -13.46 -16.27
N ALA A 19 -28.22 -14.75 -16.29
CA ALA A 19 -27.74 -15.67 -17.30
C ALA A 19 -28.36 -15.30 -18.65
N PRO A 20 -27.60 -15.07 -19.73
CA PRO A 20 -28.20 -14.77 -21.02
C PRO A 20 -28.85 -16.04 -21.58
N THR A 21 -30.17 -16.00 -21.75
CA THR A 21 -30.92 -16.91 -22.61
C THR A 21 -30.65 -16.52 -24.06
N SER A 22 -30.27 -17.51 -24.86
CA SER A 22 -29.92 -17.38 -26.28
C SER A 22 -31.11 -16.98 -27.14
N SER A 23 -31.01 -15.87 -27.86
CA SER A 23 -31.62 -15.71 -29.20
C SER A 23 -30.95 -14.55 -29.92
N TYR A 24 -30.15 -14.86 -30.94
CA TYR A 24 -29.65 -13.89 -31.92
C TYR A 24 -30.54 -13.93 -33.16
N PRO A 25 -30.90 -12.79 -33.75
CA PRO A 25 -31.08 -12.67 -35.18
C PRO A 25 -29.81 -12.10 -35.83
N GLN A 26 -29.45 -12.70 -36.96
CA GLN A 26 -28.37 -12.30 -37.85
C GLN A 26 -28.56 -10.87 -38.36
N GLN A 27 -27.48 -10.07 -38.38
CA GLN A 27 -27.36 -8.96 -39.32
C GLN A 27 -25.97 -8.95 -39.95
N THR A 28 -26.00 -8.88 -41.28
CA THR A 28 -24.93 -8.95 -42.26
C THR A 28 -24.37 -7.57 -42.60
N SER A 29 -23.07 -7.54 -42.91
CA SER A 29 -22.34 -6.55 -43.76
C SER A 29 -22.16 -5.13 -43.16
N CYS A 30 -21.04 -4.41 -43.32
CA CYS A 30 -20.12 -4.30 -44.45
C CYS A 30 -18.65 -4.19 -44.02
N VAL A 31 -17.80 -4.80 -44.85
CA VAL A 31 -16.35 -4.66 -44.90
C VAL A 31 -16.01 -3.41 -45.72
N HIS A 32 -15.16 -2.52 -45.20
CA HIS A 32 -14.34 -1.64 -46.03
C HIS A 32 -12.88 -1.78 -45.62
N LEU A 33 -12.05 -1.97 -46.62
CA LEU A 33 -10.64 -2.36 -46.58
C LEU A 33 -9.85 -1.29 -47.36
N ILE A 34 -8.68 -0.91 -46.82
CA ILE A 34 -7.44 -0.45 -47.50
C ILE A 34 -7.34 1.08 -47.80
N PRO A 35 -6.15 1.75 -47.86
CA PRO A 35 -4.76 1.38 -47.48
C PRO A 35 -4.01 2.39 -46.57
N SER A 36 -2.87 1.92 -46.07
CA SER A 36 -1.68 2.66 -45.61
C SER A 36 -1.07 3.61 -46.65
N LEU A 37 -0.55 4.77 -46.22
CA LEU A 37 0.56 5.48 -46.88
C LEU A 37 1.31 6.38 -45.89
N VAL A 38 2.63 6.25 -45.89
CA VAL A 38 3.62 7.07 -45.20
C VAL A 38 3.85 8.34 -46.03
N GLU A 39 3.81 9.52 -45.42
CA GLU A 39 4.51 10.71 -45.94
C GLU A 39 4.84 11.71 -44.84
N THR A 40 6.13 11.85 -44.55
CA THR A 40 6.74 12.97 -43.80
C THR A 40 6.71 14.23 -44.66
N LYS A 41 6.06 15.30 -44.18
CA LYS A 41 6.25 16.67 -44.68
C LYS A 41 6.37 17.67 -43.53
N THR A 42 7.58 18.21 -43.40
CA THR A 42 7.91 19.45 -42.70
C THR A 42 7.21 20.61 -43.40
N LEU A 43 6.37 21.36 -42.68
CA LEU A 43 5.84 22.65 -43.14
C LEU A 43 5.96 23.67 -42.01
N ALA A 44 6.83 24.64 -42.23
CA ALA A 44 6.93 25.85 -41.45
C ALA A 44 5.77 26.79 -41.81
N CYS A 45 5.02 27.23 -40.82
CA CYS A 45 4.10 28.36 -40.94
C CYS A 45 4.48 29.41 -39.89
N LYS A 46 4.94 30.57 -40.38
CA LYS A 46 5.07 31.83 -39.66
C LYS A 46 3.66 32.35 -39.32
N ASP A 47 3.42 32.65 -38.04
CA ASP A 47 2.28 33.46 -37.60
C ASP A 47 2.73 34.94 -37.49
N PRO A 48 2.03 35.91 -38.12
CA PRO A 48 2.39 37.33 -38.07
C PRO A 48 1.93 38.11 -36.81
N ASN A 49 1.37 37.48 -35.78
CA ASN A 49 0.78 38.21 -34.64
C ASN A 49 1.43 37.94 -33.28
N LEU A 50 2.76 38.11 -33.17
CA LEU A 50 3.47 38.17 -31.88
C LEU A 50 4.29 39.47 -31.78
N PRO A 51 4.17 40.26 -30.70
CA PRO A 51 5.12 41.33 -30.41
C PRO A 51 6.45 40.76 -29.89
N ASP A 52 7.56 41.31 -30.40
CA ASP A 52 8.93 40.94 -30.07
C ASP A 52 9.29 41.17 -28.58
N PRO A 53 10.24 40.38 -28.03
CA PRO A 53 10.67 40.46 -26.64
C PRO A 53 11.65 41.60 -26.40
N MET A 54 11.36 42.45 -25.41
CA MET A 54 12.35 43.38 -24.86
C MET A 54 13.36 42.65 -23.98
N TRP A 55 14.58 42.59 -24.49
CA TRP A 55 15.80 42.36 -23.71
C TRP A 55 16.08 43.53 -22.78
N ASN A 56 16.43 43.25 -21.53
CA ASN A 56 17.26 44.15 -20.74
C ASN A 56 18.28 43.36 -19.89
N SER A 57 19.54 43.49 -20.32
CA SER A 57 20.77 43.64 -19.52
C SER A 57 21.05 42.69 -18.33
N ALA A 58 22.10 41.87 -18.52
CA ALA A 58 22.88 41.17 -17.49
C ALA A 58 23.67 42.14 -16.56
N PRO A 59 24.39 41.70 -15.50
CA PRO A 59 25.64 40.95 -15.71
C PRO A 59 26.04 39.87 -14.65
N ARG A 60 26.81 38.89 -15.17
CA ARG A 60 28.05 38.31 -14.61
C ARG A 60 28.05 37.41 -13.36
N SER A 61 28.33 36.13 -13.65
CA SER A 61 29.37 35.25 -13.07
C SER A 61 29.36 34.94 -11.57
N LEU A 62 29.18 33.65 -11.26
CA LEU A 62 29.92 32.96 -10.21
C LEU A 62 30.13 31.49 -10.59
N ALA A 63 31.38 31.16 -10.94
CA ALA A 63 31.91 29.82 -10.86
C ALA A 63 32.18 29.54 -9.37
N VAL A 64 31.69 28.42 -8.84
CA VAL A 64 32.07 27.91 -7.52
C VAL A 64 32.56 26.48 -7.68
N LEU A 65 33.80 26.30 -7.22
CA LEU A 65 34.57 25.07 -7.18
C LEU A 65 33.88 23.97 -6.37
N ILE A 66 33.91 22.75 -6.90
CA ILE A 66 33.65 21.52 -6.15
C ILE A 66 35.02 20.94 -5.73
N PRO A 67 35.32 20.76 -4.44
CA PRO A 67 36.53 20.08 -4.02
C PRO A 67 36.32 18.55 -4.12
N LEU A 68 37.20 17.90 -4.89
CA LEU A 68 37.42 16.45 -4.86
C LEU A 68 38.12 16.05 -3.54
N PRO A 69 37.73 14.96 -2.86
CA PRO A 69 38.54 14.40 -1.80
C PRO A 69 39.69 13.56 -2.37
N VAL A 70 40.83 13.78 -1.75
CA VAL A 70 42.17 13.25 -1.98
C VAL A 70 42.26 11.75 -1.68
N HIS A 71 42.98 11.04 -2.55
CA HIS A 71 43.45 9.66 -2.35
C HIS A 71 44.34 9.55 -1.10
N THR A 72 44.03 8.62 -0.20
CA THR A 72 44.97 8.09 0.78
C THR A 72 45.31 6.65 0.47
N HIS A 73 46.59 6.43 0.15
CA HIS A 73 47.21 5.11 -0.01
C HIS A 73 47.24 4.37 1.33
N TYR A 74 46.77 3.13 1.35
CA TYR A 74 47.15 2.14 2.36
C TYR A 74 47.82 0.95 1.67
N THR A 75 49.13 0.84 1.89
CA THR A 75 49.95 -0.34 1.63
C THR A 75 49.67 -1.38 2.70
N HIS A 76 49.30 -2.61 2.30
CA HIS A 76 49.35 -3.76 3.18
C HIS A 76 50.26 -4.85 2.62
N THR A 77 51.28 -5.12 3.41
CA THR A 77 52.32 -6.13 3.31
C THR A 77 51.71 -7.54 3.45
N TYR A 78 52.14 -8.47 2.60
CA TYR A 78 51.82 -9.89 2.69
C TYR A 78 52.63 -10.56 3.81
N THR A 79 51.97 -11.36 4.64
CA THR A 79 52.63 -12.33 5.53
C THR A 79 51.90 -13.68 5.44
N HIS A 80 52.57 -14.67 4.87
CA HIS A 80 52.21 -16.08 4.89
C HIS A 80 52.41 -16.65 6.30
N ILE A 81 51.39 -17.30 6.90
CA ILE A 81 51.61 -18.30 7.97
C ILE A 81 50.61 -19.46 7.84
N TYR A 82 51.21 -20.64 7.73
CA TYR A 82 50.79 -22.04 7.86
C TYR A 82 49.43 -22.41 8.49
N THR A 83 48.77 -23.36 7.81
CA THR A 83 47.77 -24.32 8.32
C THR A 83 48.38 -25.34 9.29
N PRO A 84 47.57 -25.88 10.21
CA PRO A 84 47.52 -27.34 10.29
C PRO A 84 46.10 -27.92 10.34
N THR A 85 46.00 -29.08 9.69
CA THR A 85 44.96 -30.11 9.68
C THR A 85 44.38 -30.47 11.05
N CYS A 86 43.06 -30.68 11.10
CA CYS A 86 42.43 -31.51 12.12
C CYS A 86 41.27 -32.33 11.54
N THR A 87 41.19 -33.55 12.05
CA THR A 87 40.64 -34.77 11.47
C THR A 87 39.13 -34.92 11.70
N LEU A 88 38.43 -35.47 10.70
CA LEU A 88 37.02 -35.89 10.75
C LEU A 88 36.80 -37.02 11.76
N LEU A 89 35.79 -36.86 12.62
CA LEU A 89 35.11 -37.95 13.34
C LEU A 89 33.60 -37.66 13.37
N LEU A 90 32.82 -38.45 12.63
CA LEU A 90 31.36 -38.56 12.73
C LEU A 90 31.01 -39.68 13.73
N PRO A 91 29.92 -39.54 14.51
CA PRO A 91 28.81 -40.51 14.41
C PRO A 91 27.43 -39.90 14.79
N PRO A 92 26.35 -40.69 15.00
CA PRO A 92 25.42 -41.24 14.00
C PRO A 92 24.01 -40.63 14.07
N THR A 93 23.23 -40.74 12.99
CA THR A 93 21.79 -40.40 12.93
C THR A 93 20.90 -41.45 13.62
N PRO A 94 19.77 -41.05 14.24
CA PRO A 94 18.47 -41.67 13.91
C PRO A 94 17.27 -40.67 13.99
N PRO A 95 15.99 -41.11 13.87
CA PRO A 95 15.22 -41.19 12.65
C PRO A 95 14.13 -40.09 12.51
N ALA A 96 13.49 -40.08 11.35
CA ALA A 96 12.47 -39.13 10.92
C ALA A 96 11.23 -39.05 11.84
N HIS A 97 10.89 -37.82 12.24
CA HIS A 97 9.52 -37.40 12.50
C HIS A 97 9.21 -36.16 11.67
N VAL A 98 8.30 -36.33 10.72
CA VAL A 98 7.65 -35.26 9.97
C VAL A 98 6.68 -34.55 10.91
N LEU A 99 6.93 -33.28 11.26
CA LEU A 99 5.88 -32.27 11.49
C LEU A 99 6.48 -30.86 11.56
N LEU A 100 5.76 -29.92 10.93
CA LEU A 100 5.95 -28.47 10.86
C LEU A 100 6.71 -27.81 12.04
N CYS A 101 7.94 -27.33 11.80
CA CYS A 101 8.51 -26.17 12.53
C CYS A 101 9.78 -25.65 11.82
N GLY A 102 9.67 -24.61 11.01
CA GLY A 102 10.80 -23.96 10.33
C GLY A 102 11.30 -22.73 11.09
N LEU A 103 11.80 -22.91 12.31
CA LEU A 103 12.45 -21.87 13.11
C LEU A 103 13.67 -22.47 13.81
N CYS A 104 14.87 -22.10 13.35
CA CYS A 104 16.10 -21.84 14.13
C CYS A 104 17.31 -21.87 13.17
N LEU A 105 17.89 -20.71 12.87
CA LEU A 105 19.27 -20.61 12.40
C LEU A 105 20.19 -20.75 13.63
N PRO A 106 21.27 -21.54 13.59
CA PRO A 106 22.18 -21.65 14.72
C PRO A 106 22.92 -20.34 14.96
N THR A 107 22.89 -19.87 16.20
CA THR A 107 23.80 -18.87 16.76
C THR A 107 25.20 -19.47 16.88
N SER A 108 25.94 -19.55 15.78
CA SER A 108 27.38 -19.84 15.81
C SER A 108 28.12 -19.25 14.61
N LEU A 109 28.00 -17.93 14.42
CA LEU A 109 28.90 -17.14 13.57
C LEU A 109 29.15 -15.79 14.26
N GLN A 110 29.88 -15.83 15.38
CA GLN A 110 30.59 -14.68 15.91
C GLN A 110 32.08 -14.98 15.83
N GLN A 111 32.72 -14.60 14.72
CA GLN A 111 34.14 -14.25 14.68
C GLN A 111 34.47 -13.58 13.33
N GLY A 112 34.90 -12.32 13.39
CA GLY A 112 35.41 -11.51 12.27
C GLY A 112 34.57 -10.26 11.99
N PRO A 113 35.16 -9.03 11.92
CA PRO A 113 34.44 -7.86 11.45
C PRO A 113 34.36 -7.94 9.92
N SER A 114 33.38 -8.68 9.40
CA SER A 114 33.12 -8.75 7.96
C SER A 114 32.12 -7.66 7.55
N VAL A 115 32.27 -7.22 6.30
CA VAL A 115 31.45 -6.26 5.54
C VAL A 115 29.92 -6.47 5.68
N HIS A 116 29.47 -7.64 6.13
CA HIS A 116 28.08 -7.89 6.49
C HIS A 116 27.55 -7.06 7.67
N THR A 117 28.39 -6.73 8.66
CA THR A 117 27.97 -5.97 9.84
C THR A 117 27.80 -4.48 9.58
N SER A 118 28.56 -3.90 8.64
CA SER A 118 28.38 -2.53 8.16
C SER A 118 27.17 -2.40 7.24
N ASN A 119 26.93 -3.40 6.39
CA ASN A 119 25.76 -3.42 5.50
C ASN A 119 24.45 -3.51 6.27
N LEU A 120 24.35 -4.34 7.33
CA LEU A 120 23.15 -4.41 8.18
C LEU A 120 22.85 -3.07 8.88
N LYS A 121 23.88 -2.33 9.29
CA LYS A 121 23.75 -1.01 9.94
C LYS A 121 23.32 0.08 8.96
N PHE A 122 23.74 0.01 7.69
CA PHE A 122 23.31 0.94 6.65
C PHE A 122 21.86 0.66 6.20
N THR A 123 21.47 -0.61 6.07
CA THR A 123 20.07 -0.98 5.82
C THR A 123 19.18 -0.61 7.02
N GLN A 124 19.72 -0.64 8.24
CA GLN A 124 19.04 -0.14 9.45
C GLN A 124 18.89 1.39 9.49
N SER A 125 19.85 2.16 8.96
CA SER A 125 19.75 3.64 8.94
C SER A 125 18.75 4.16 7.91
N MET A 126 18.51 3.42 6.82
CA MET A 126 17.43 3.64 5.83
C MET A 126 16.15 2.86 6.15
N THR A 127 15.91 2.50 7.43
CA THR A 127 14.63 1.91 7.82
C THR A 127 13.51 2.95 7.72
N SER A 128 12.31 2.48 7.36
CA SER A 128 11.07 3.28 7.33
C SER A 128 10.80 4.04 8.64
N LEU A 129 11.39 3.59 9.75
CA LEU A 129 11.26 4.24 11.05
C LEU A 129 11.92 5.63 11.07
N ASN A 130 13.12 5.78 10.50
CA ASN A 130 13.80 7.07 10.41
C ASN A 130 13.15 8.03 9.40
N ALA A 131 12.44 7.49 8.39
CA ALA A 131 11.67 8.26 7.42
C ALA A 131 10.31 8.73 7.98
N THR A 132 9.81 8.13 9.06
CA THR A 132 8.46 8.40 9.60
C THR A 132 8.25 9.87 9.98
N PRO A 133 9.18 10.57 10.67
CA PRO A 133 9.02 12.00 10.96
C PRO A 133 8.90 12.86 9.71
N PHE A 134 9.61 12.51 8.62
CA PHE A 134 9.53 13.22 7.35
C PHE A 134 8.18 13.00 6.67
N PHE A 135 7.65 11.78 6.66
CA PHE A 135 6.31 11.52 6.13
C PHE A 135 5.24 12.28 6.90
N VAL A 136 5.29 12.25 8.24
CA VAL A 136 4.35 13.00 9.08
C VAL A 136 4.48 14.51 8.83
N GLY A 137 5.70 15.04 8.77
CA GLY A 137 5.96 16.44 8.46
C GLY A 137 5.39 16.87 7.11
N LEU A 138 5.59 16.06 6.05
CA LEU A 138 5.08 16.34 4.72
C LEU A 138 3.55 16.25 4.64
N MET A 139 2.91 15.27 5.30
CA MET A 139 1.45 15.19 5.38
C MET A 139 0.85 16.41 6.10
N LEU A 140 1.45 16.83 7.21
CA LEU A 140 1.02 18.04 7.92
C LEU A 140 1.22 19.30 7.07
N LEU A 141 2.35 19.39 6.36
CA LEU A 141 2.63 20.49 5.45
C LEU A 141 1.59 20.54 4.31
N GLU A 142 1.29 19.41 3.68
CA GLU A 142 0.26 19.32 2.63
C GLU A 142 -1.11 19.74 3.16
N LEU A 143 -1.49 19.31 4.36
CA LEU A 143 -2.76 19.71 4.98
C LEU A 143 -2.82 21.24 5.18
N VAL A 144 -1.76 21.84 5.73
CA VAL A 144 -1.68 23.29 5.95
C VAL A 144 -1.71 24.05 4.63
N VAL A 145 -0.83 23.70 3.69
CA VAL A 145 -0.75 24.36 2.38
C VAL A 145 -2.05 24.18 1.60
N GLY A 146 -2.64 23.00 1.64
CA GLY A 146 -3.92 22.71 0.99
C GLY A 146 -5.07 23.55 1.53
N VAL A 147 -5.18 23.71 2.85
CA VAL A 147 -6.16 24.63 3.48
C VAL A 147 -5.91 26.08 3.05
N LEU A 148 -4.65 26.53 3.05
CA LEU A 148 -4.31 27.88 2.65
C LEU A 148 -4.60 28.16 1.17
N MET A 149 -4.42 27.17 0.29
CA MET A 149 -4.64 27.32 -1.15
C MET A 149 -6.10 27.16 -1.57
N THR A 150 -6.85 26.26 -0.92
CA THR A 150 -8.21 25.89 -1.36
C THR A 150 -9.32 26.39 -0.43
N GLY A 151 -8.98 26.86 0.77
CA GLY A 151 -9.94 27.24 1.82
C GLY A 151 -10.57 26.06 2.55
N SER A 152 -10.18 24.82 2.24
CA SER A 152 -10.73 23.60 2.84
C SER A 152 -9.66 22.51 3.03
N PRO A 153 -9.83 21.58 3.98
CA PRO A 153 -8.92 20.43 4.13
C PRO A 153 -8.88 19.56 2.87
N VAL A 154 -7.69 19.10 2.48
CA VAL A 154 -7.47 18.18 1.34
C VAL A 154 -7.95 16.74 1.61
N VAL A 155 -8.27 16.43 2.88
CA VAL A 155 -8.71 15.12 3.34
C VAL A 155 -9.64 15.28 4.54
N THR A 156 -10.63 14.41 4.67
CA THR A 156 -11.47 14.35 5.87
C THR A 156 -10.82 13.50 6.95
N LEU A 157 -11.20 13.71 8.21
CA LEU A 157 -10.68 12.93 9.32
C LEU A 157 -10.94 11.44 9.13
N GLY A 158 -12.15 11.05 8.70
CA GLY A 158 -12.50 9.65 8.47
C GLY A 158 -11.62 8.97 7.42
N ASP A 159 -11.43 9.63 6.28
CA ASP A 159 -10.62 9.07 5.20
C ASP A 159 -9.13 9.01 5.56
N GLY A 160 -8.58 10.11 6.12
CA GLY A 160 -7.18 10.18 6.52
C GLY A 160 -6.82 9.14 7.60
N LEU A 161 -7.67 8.99 8.62
CA LEU A 161 -7.46 7.96 9.64
C LEU A 161 -7.55 6.55 9.07
N THR A 162 -8.44 6.29 8.11
CA THR A 162 -8.54 4.99 7.44
C THR A 162 -7.30 4.69 6.60
N SER A 163 -6.75 5.71 5.91
CA SER A 163 -5.51 5.59 5.15
C SER A 163 -4.32 5.24 6.06
N ILE A 164 -4.15 5.95 7.18
CA ILE A 164 -3.08 5.66 8.15
C ILE A 164 -3.31 4.28 8.81
N SER A 165 -4.55 3.93 9.14
CA SER A 165 -4.93 2.62 9.69
C SER A 165 -4.52 1.47 8.77
N ALA A 166 -4.78 1.60 7.47
CA ALA A 166 -4.35 0.63 6.46
C ALA A 166 -2.82 0.51 6.42
N GLY A 167 -2.11 1.64 6.52
CA GLY A 167 -0.65 1.67 6.63
C GLY A 167 -0.10 0.97 7.86
N MET A 168 -0.75 1.13 9.02
CA MET A 168 -0.39 0.41 10.25
C MET A 168 -0.59 -1.10 10.08
N ILE A 169 -1.73 -1.51 9.53
CA ILE A 169 -2.08 -2.93 9.39
C ILE A 169 -1.20 -3.62 8.34
N SER A 170 -0.82 -2.94 7.27
CA SER A 170 0.05 -3.52 6.22
C SER A 170 1.44 -3.94 6.72
N ARG A 171 1.87 -3.42 7.88
CA ARG A 171 3.15 -3.78 8.51
C ARG A 171 3.03 -4.90 9.54
N LEU A 172 1.81 -5.22 10.02
CA LEU A 172 1.60 -6.30 11.00
C LEU A 172 2.04 -7.68 10.49
N PRO A 173 1.85 -8.05 9.19
CA PRO A 173 2.42 -9.28 8.64
C PRO A 173 3.91 -9.44 8.90
N LEU A 174 4.70 -8.37 8.86
CA LEU A 174 6.15 -8.42 9.10
C LEU A 174 6.52 -8.83 10.54
N LEU A 175 5.59 -8.66 11.50
CA LEU A 175 5.79 -9.12 12.87
C LEU A 175 5.67 -10.63 13.01
N VAL A 176 4.85 -11.26 12.15
CA VAL A 176 4.53 -12.70 12.20
C VAL A 176 5.30 -13.48 11.15
N MET A 177 5.50 -12.88 9.97
CA MET A 177 6.19 -13.42 8.83
C MET A 177 7.52 -12.68 8.69
N ARG A 178 8.61 -13.33 9.10
CA ARG A 178 9.97 -12.82 8.87
C ARG A 178 10.14 -12.64 7.36
N GLY A 179 10.43 -11.40 6.92
CA GLY A 179 10.27 -10.92 5.54
C GLY A 179 10.50 -11.97 4.46
N CYS A 180 9.41 -12.64 4.04
CA CYS A 180 9.47 -13.76 3.10
C CYS A 180 10.13 -13.35 1.79
N GLU A 181 9.91 -12.12 1.37
CA GLU A 181 10.55 -11.53 0.19
C GLU A 181 12.07 -11.59 0.27
N LEU A 182 12.67 -11.00 1.31
CA LEU A 182 14.12 -10.96 1.44
C LEU A 182 14.69 -12.36 1.70
N SER A 183 14.01 -13.19 2.50
CA SER A 183 14.44 -14.57 2.74
C SER A 183 14.40 -15.42 1.47
N ALA A 184 13.35 -15.30 0.66
CA ALA A 184 13.26 -16.00 -0.62
C ALA A 184 14.28 -15.47 -1.63
N TYR A 185 14.50 -14.16 -1.68
CA TYR A 185 15.51 -13.54 -2.53
C TYR A 185 16.92 -14.03 -2.18
N VAL A 186 17.29 -14.00 -0.89
CA VAL A 186 18.58 -14.50 -0.39
C VAL A 186 18.74 -15.99 -0.68
N TYR A 187 17.69 -16.79 -0.48
CA TYR A 187 17.72 -18.21 -0.83
C TYR A 187 18.00 -18.44 -2.32
N VAL A 188 17.35 -17.70 -3.22
CA VAL A 188 17.61 -17.80 -4.65
C VAL A 188 19.03 -17.35 -4.98
N TRP A 189 19.49 -16.26 -4.38
CA TRP A 189 20.85 -15.73 -4.54
C TRP A 189 21.90 -16.76 -4.12
N ASP A 190 21.82 -17.30 -2.90
CA ASP A 190 22.83 -18.20 -2.33
C ASP A 190 22.95 -19.53 -3.09
N HIS A 191 21.88 -19.98 -3.75
CA HIS A 191 21.83 -21.30 -4.40
C HIS A 191 21.81 -21.26 -5.94
N PHE A 192 21.38 -20.17 -6.56
CA PHE A 192 21.09 -20.13 -8.01
C PHE A 192 21.63 -18.90 -8.74
N HIS A 193 22.37 -17.99 -8.09
CA HIS A 193 22.95 -16.87 -8.83
C HIS A 193 23.86 -17.35 -9.96
N LEU A 194 23.71 -16.74 -11.13
CA LEU A 194 24.49 -17.03 -12.33
C LEU A 194 25.65 -16.05 -12.49
N TRP A 195 25.44 -14.81 -12.04
CA TRP A 195 26.42 -13.75 -12.06
C TRP A 195 26.47 -13.05 -10.71
N GLU A 196 27.65 -12.60 -10.34
CA GLU A 196 27.83 -11.74 -9.17
C GLU A 196 28.20 -10.33 -9.65
N LEU A 197 27.22 -9.44 -9.72
CA LEU A 197 27.49 -8.05 -10.09
C LEU A 197 28.26 -7.35 -8.95
N PRO A 198 29.41 -6.70 -9.25
CA PRO A 198 30.28 -6.12 -8.24
C PRO A 198 29.59 -4.95 -7.52
N TRP A 199 29.65 -4.95 -6.19
CA TRP A 199 28.88 -4.02 -5.37
C TRP A 199 29.36 -2.56 -5.46
N ASP A 200 30.63 -2.38 -5.79
CA ASP A 200 31.35 -1.10 -5.92
C ASP A 200 31.26 -0.51 -7.33
N SER A 201 30.62 -1.21 -8.28
CA SER A 201 30.41 -0.71 -9.64
C SER A 201 29.15 0.15 -9.74
N ALA A 202 29.29 1.38 -10.22
CA ALA A 202 28.15 2.27 -10.49
C ALA A 202 27.12 1.65 -11.47
N TRP A 203 27.58 0.80 -12.41
CA TRP A 203 26.68 0.11 -13.33
C TRP A 203 25.79 -0.90 -12.64
N THR A 204 26.28 -1.60 -11.61
CA THR A 204 25.46 -2.51 -10.81
C THR A 204 24.31 -1.76 -10.16
N TRP A 205 24.57 -0.56 -9.63
CA TRP A 205 23.54 0.28 -9.02
C TRP A 205 22.52 0.76 -10.04
N TRP A 206 22.95 1.30 -11.19
CA TRP A 206 22.02 1.74 -12.24
C TRP A 206 21.19 0.61 -12.83
N LEU A 207 21.79 -0.55 -13.09
CA LEU A 207 21.07 -1.73 -13.59
C LEU A 207 20.10 -2.26 -12.54
N THR A 208 20.47 -2.23 -11.26
CA THR A 208 19.56 -2.63 -10.17
C THR A 208 18.40 -1.66 -10.04
N PHE A 209 18.65 -0.34 -10.12
CA PHE A 209 17.60 0.68 -10.14
C PHE A 209 16.60 0.42 -11.27
N LEU A 210 17.07 0.26 -12.51
CA LEU A 210 16.22 0.00 -13.66
C LEU A 210 15.49 -1.34 -13.52
N GLY A 211 16.18 -2.38 -13.05
CA GLY A 211 15.61 -3.71 -12.86
C GLY A 211 14.51 -3.75 -11.79
N VAL A 212 14.73 -3.10 -10.64
CA VAL A 212 13.73 -3.01 -9.58
C VAL A 212 12.52 -2.22 -10.05
N ASP A 213 12.72 -1.07 -10.70
CA ASP A 213 11.62 -0.26 -11.21
C ASP A 213 10.82 -0.97 -12.32
N PHE A 214 11.49 -1.71 -13.19
CA PHE A 214 10.87 -2.58 -14.17
C PHE A 214 10.05 -3.71 -13.54
N CYS A 215 10.61 -4.40 -12.52
CA CYS A 215 9.87 -5.42 -11.78
C CYS A 215 8.65 -4.82 -11.08
N TYR A 216 8.78 -3.61 -10.52
CA TYR A 216 7.66 -2.89 -9.92
C TYR A 216 6.56 -2.61 -10.94
N TYR A 217 6.88 -2.13 -12.15
CA TYR A 217 5.89 -1.94 -13.22
C TYR A 217 5.06 -3.20 -13.46
N TRP A 218 5.70 -4.38 -13.50
CA TRP A 218 4.98 -5.64 -13.66
C TRP A 218 4.17 -6.05 -12.44
N VAL A 219 4.71 -5.90 -11.23
CA VAL A 219 3.94 -6.11 -9.99
C VAL A 219 2.66 -5.28 -10.04
N HIS A 220 2.80 -3.99 -10.37
CA HIS A 220 1.72 -3.04 -10.34
C HIS A 220 0.69 -3.28 -11.44
N ARG A 221 1.14 -3.55 -12.67
CA ARG A 221 0.26 -3.93 -13.78
C ARG A 221 -0.54 -5.19 -13.45
N PHE A 222 0.11 -6.24 -12.98
CA PHE A 222 -0.59 -7.47 -12.59
C PHE A 222 -1.54 -7.25 -11.40
N ALA A 223 -1.19 -6.33 -10.49
CA ALA A 223 -2.08 -5.93 -9.40
C ALA A 223 -3.37 -5.26 -9.87
N HIS A 224 -3.41 -4.65 -11.05
CA HIS A 224 -4.65 -4.12 -11.64
C HIS A 224 -5.34 -5.11 -12.58
N GLU A 225 -4.57 -5.91 -13.32
CA GLU A 225 -5.09 -6.76 -14.39
C GLU A 225 -5.48 -8.19 -13.96
N VAL A 226 -5.16 -8.61 -12.72
CA VAL A 226 -5.47 -9.93 -12.16
C VAL A 226 -6.30 -9.77 -10.88
N ALA A 227 -7.52 -10.27 -10.87
CA ALA A 227 -8.50 -10.00 -9.81
C ALA A 227 -8.02 -10.35 -8.39
N ILE A 228 -7.28 -11.45 -8.19
CA ILE A 228 -6.76 -11.80 -6.86
C ILE A 228 -5.64 -10.87 -6.39
N LEU A 229 -4.85 -10.32 -7.31
CA LEU A 229 -3.82 -9.33 -7.01
C LEU A 229 -4.46 -7.95 -6.82
N TRP A 230 -5.52 -7.64 -7.58
CA TRP A 230 -6.36 -6.48 -7.33
C TRP A 230 -7.03 -6.52 -5.97
N ALA A 231 -7.44 -7.69 -5.49
CA ALA A 231 -7.92 -7.84 -4.12
C ALA A 231 -6.88 -7.37 -3.09
N ALA A 232 -5.59 -7.60 -3.38
CA ALA A 232 -4.47 -7.16 -2.56
C ALA A 232 -4.10 -5.70 -2.77
N HIS A 233 -4.53 -5.05 -3.86
CA HIS A 233 -4.09 -3.69 -4.21
C HIS A 233 -5.20 -2.64 -4.11
N GLN A 234 -6.46 -3.01 -4.31
CA GLN A 234 -7.62 -2.10 -4.33
C GLN A 234 -7.74 -1.23 -3.08
N VAL A 235 -7.24 -1.69 -1.93
CA VAL A 235 -7.19 -0.91 -0.69
C VAL A 235 -6.55 0.44 -0.94
N HIS A 236 -5.46 0.48 -1.71
CA HIS A 236 -4.73 1.67 -2.10
C HIS A 236 -5.55 2.65 -2.94
N HIS A 237 -6.37 2.11 -3.84
CA HIS A 237 -7.29 2.87 -4.68
C HIS A 237 -8.64 3.18 -4.02
N SER A 238 -8.85 2.76 -2.76
CA SER A 238 -10.17 2.88 -2.13
C SER A 238 -10.47 4.25 -1.53
N SER A 239 -9.47 5.13 -1.38
CA SER A 239 -9.71 6.51 -0.93
C SER A 239 -10.39 7.31 -2.04
N GLU A 240 -11.44 8.04 -1.67
CA GLU A 240 -12.10 9.01 -2.56
C GLU A 240 -11.40 10.39 -2.51
N TYR A 241 -10.32 10.52 -1.72
CA TYR A 241 -9.46 11.68 -1.61
C TYR A 241 -8.04 11.33 -2.10
N TYR A 242 -7.33 12.31 -2.66
CA TYR A 242 -5.98 12.08 -3.17
C TYR A 242 -4.97 13.04 -2.56
N ASN A 243 -4.18 12.52 -1.62
CA ASN A 243 -3.23 13.27 -0.80
C ASN A 243 -2.17 12.31 -0.25
N LEU A 244 -1.17 12.82 0.49
CA LEU A 244 -0.03 12.04 0.95
C LEU A 244 -0.42 10.91 1.91
N THR A 245 -1.57 11.00 2.60
CA THR A 245 -2.06 9.86 3.41
C THR A 245 -2.47 8.68 2.53
N THR A 246 -2.92 8.90 1.29
CA THR A 246 -3.29 7.86 0.32
C THR A 246 -2.11 6.93 0.02
N ALA A 247 -0.87 7.44 0.04
CA ALA A 247 0.35 6.64 -0.07
C ALA A 247 0.43 5.55 1.01
N LEU A 248 -0.07 5.85 2.21
CA LEU A 248 -0.08 4.93 3.36
C LEU A 248 -1.23 3.94 3.31
N ARG A 249 -2.23 4.11 2.43
CA ARG A 249 -3.41 3.25 2.37
C ARG A 249 -3.10 1.88 1.75
N GLN A 250 -2.22 1.11 2.38
CA GLN A 250 -1.69 -0.13 1.86
C GLN A 250 -2.48 -1.33 2.37
N SER A 251 -2.56 -2.38 1.55
CA SER A 251 -3.21 -3.62 1.96
C SER A 251 -2.31 -4.47 2.85
N LEU A 252 -2.94 -5.22 3.76
CA LEU A 252 -2.31 -6.28 4.52
C LEU A 252 -1.73 -7.39 3.64
N THR A 253 -2.35 -7.65 2.49
CA THR A 253 -2.02 -8.84 1.69
C THR A 253 -1.06 -8.57 0.52
N GLN A 254 -0.80 -7.30 0.19
CA GLN A 254 0.02 -6.92 -0.99
C GLN A 254 1.39 -7.61 -0.99
N GLN A 255 2.10 -7.57 0.15
CA GLN A 255 3.46 -8.10 0.29
C GLN A 255 3.56 -9.60 0.02
N PHE A 256 2.49 -10.37 0.26
CA PHE A 256 2.49 -11.82 0.00
C PHE A 256 2.44 -12.15 -1.49
N THR A 257 2.13 -11.17 -2.33
CA THR A 257 1.85 -11.38 -3.76
C THR A 257 2.88 -10.74 -4.70
N SER A 258 3.69 -9.79 -4.21
CA SER A 258 4.64 -9.03 -5.04
C SER A 258 6.04 -9.64 -5.14
N TRP A 259 6.51 -10.32 -4.09
CA TRP A 259 7.92 -10.74 -3.97
C TRP A 259 8.41 -11.65 -5.10
N MET A 260 7.53 -12.46 -5.68
CA MET A 260 7.86 -13.41 -6.76
C MET A 260 8.39 -12.71 -8.03
N PHE A 261 7.94 -11.48 -8.29
CA PHE A 261 8.35 -10.70 -9.47
C PHE A 261 9.80 -10.22 -9.38
N TYR A 262 10.37 -10.15 -8.17
CA TYR A 262 11.73 -9.70 -7.95
C TYR A 262 12.75 -10.85 -7.92
N LEU A 263 12.32 -12.10 -7.73
CA LEU A 263 13.20 -13.27 -7.66
C LEU A 263 14.14 -13.43 -8.86
N PRO A 264 13.72 -13.16 -10.13
CA PRO A 264 14.65 -13.25 -11.26
C PRO A 264 15.88 -12.36 -11.11
N MET A 265 15.79 -11.23 -10.39
CA MET A 265 16.94 -10.37 -10.14
C MET A 265 18.00 -11.02 -9.25
N ALA A 266 17.60 -11.95 -8.37
CA ALA A 266 18.53 -12.71 -7.51
C ALA A 266 19.47 -13.63 -8.31
N LEU A 267 19.28 -13.76 -9.62
CA LEU A 267 20.24 -14.47 -10.48
C LEU A 267 21.50 -13.64 -10.78
N ALA A 268 21.50 -12.33 -10.52
CA ALA A 268 22.60 -11.43 -10.88
C ALA A 268 22.88 -10.30 -9.86
N VAL A 269 21.85 -9.83 -9.14
CA VAL A 269 21.93 -8.66 -8.26
C VAL A 269 22.10 -9.06 -6.79
N PRO A 270 23.18 -8.59 -6.11
CA PRO A 270 23.40 -8.86 -4.70
C PRO A 270 22.23 -8.40 -3.80
N PRO A 271 21.85 -9.17 -2.76
CA PRO A 271 20.70 -8.86 -1.90
C PRO A 271 20.77 -7.48 -1.22
N SER A 272 21.97 -7.00 -0.88
CA SER A 272 22.15 -5.69 -0.25
C SER A 272 21.76 -4.53 -1.18
N ILE A 273 22.15 -4.61 -2.46
CA ILE A 273 21.84 -3.57 -3.45
C ILE A 273 20.37 -3.64 -3.85
N PHE A 274 19.83 -4.84 -3.99
CA PHE A 274 18.40 -5.06 -4.18
C PHE A 274 17.59 -4.42 -3.04
N ALA A 275 17.94 -4.70 -1.78
CA ALA A 275 17.26 -4.18 -0.60
C ALA A 275 17.30 -2.65 -0.51
N VAL A 276 18.37 -1.99 -1.00
CA VAL A 276 18.41 -0.52 -1.06
C VAL A 276 17.46 0.00 -2.14
N HIS A 277 17.45 -0.60 -3.34
CA HIS A 277 16.65 -0.10 -4.45
C HIS A 277 15.15 -0.35 -4.29
N ILE A 278 14.73 -1.47 -3.69
CA ILE A 278 13.32 -1.70 -3.36
C ILE A 278 12.80 -0.62 -2.40
N GLN A 279 13.63 -0.20 -1.43
CA GLN A 279 13.31 0.87 -0.50
C GLN A 279 13.29 2.24 -1.18
N LEU A 280 14.26 2.53 -2.05
CA LEU A 280 14.27 3.77 -2.84
C LEU A 280 13.03 3.88 -3.72
N ASN A 281 12.61 2.78 -4.36
CA ASN A 281 11.39 2.71 -5.14
C ASN A 281 10.15 3.04 -4.29
N LEU A 282 10.02 2.40 -3.12
CA LEU A 282 8.92 2.66 -2.20
C LEU A 282 8.91 4.10 -1.67
N LEU A 283 10.08 4.65 -1.31
CA LEU A 283 10.21 6.02 -0.79
C LEU A 283 9.83 7.05 -1.85
N TYR A 284 10.25 6.85 -3.10
CA TYR A 284 9.89 7.73 -4.20
C TYR A 284 8.37 7.81 -4.40
N GLN A 285 7.68 6.68 -4.31
CA GLN A 285 6.25 6.63 -4.54
C GLN A 285 5.42 7.38 -3.48
N PHE A 286 6.00 7.75 -2.34
CA PHE A 286 5.26 8.53 -1.33
C PHE A 286 4.82 9.90 -1.86
N TRP A 287 5.74 10.71 -2.39
CA TRP A 287 5.50 12.12 -2.66
C TRP A 287 4.63 12.39 -3.90
N ILE A 288 4.45 11.38 -4.78
CA ILE A 288 3.61 11.48 -5.97
C ILE A 288 2.10 11.40 -5.66
N HIS A 289 1.72 11.19 -4.39
CA HIS A 289 0.32 11.20 -3.95
C HIS A 289 -0.11 12.60 -3.52
N THR A 290 -0.26 13.52 -4.46
CA THR A 290 -0.76 14.87 -4.15
C THR A 290 -1.47 15.51 -5.33
N GLU A 291 -2.47 16.34 -5.04
CA GLU A 291 -3.12 17.22 -6.02
C GLU A 291 -2.46 18.62 -6.08
N LEU A 292 -1.62 18.97 -5.10
CA LEU A 292 -1.05 20.32 -5.01
C LEU A 292 -0.01 20.59 -6.11
N ILE A 293 0.72 19.56 -6.54
CA ILE A 293 1.70 19.66 -7.62
C ILE A 293 1.01 19.29 -8.93
N ARG A 294 0.73 20.29 -9.77
CA ARG A 294 -0.06 20.09 -11.01
C ARG A 294 0.76 19.62 -12.19
N ASP A 295 1.97 20.15 -12.37
CA ASP A 295 2.80 19.92 -13.55
C ASP A 295 4.29 20.04 -13.21
N LEU A 296 5.14 19.16 -13.75
CA LEU A 296 6.61 19.19 -13.60
C LEU A 296 7.37 19.35 -14.94
N GLY A 297 6.66 19.76 -15.99
CA GLY A 297 7.19 20.05 -17.30
C GLY A 297 7.92 18.85 -17.90
N PRO A 298 9.14 19.03 -18.45
CA PRO A 298 9.85 17.96 -19.13
C PRO A 298 10.18 16.72 -18.27
N LEU A 299 10.17 16.83 -16.94
CA LEU A 299 10.40 15.68 -16.07
C LEU A 299 9.32 14.59 -16.24
N GLU A 300 8.12 14.97 -16.66
CA GLU A 300 6.98 14.07 -16.93
C GLU A 300 7.19 13.13 -18.12
N TRP A 301 8.23 13.35 -18.94
CA TRP A 301 8.59 12.42 -20.00
C TRP A 301 9.24 11.15 -19.46
N VAL A 302 9.95 11.25 -18.33
CA VAL A 302 10.80 10.19 -17.79
C VAL A 302 10.26 9.65 -16.46
N PHE A 303 9.84 10.54 -15.57
CA PHE A 303 9.43 10.19 -14.22
C PHE A 303 7.93 10.00 -14.09
N ASN A 304 7.51 9.09 -13.22
CA ASN A 304 6.14 9.06 -12.72
C ASN A 304 5.98 10.26 -11.75
N THR A 305 5.09 11.18 -12.09
CA THR A 305 4.89 12.43 -11.35
C THR A 305 3.52 12.42 -10.67
N PRO A 306 3.23 13.37 -9.76
CA PRO A 306 1.89 13.49 -9.19
C PRO A 306 0.78 13.53 -10.23
N LYS A 307 1.03 14.14 -11.39
CA LYS A 307 0.09 14.22 -12.53
C LYS A 307 -0.21 12.85 -13.15
N HIS A 308 0.81 12.05 -13.40
CA HIS A 308 0.63 10.70 -13.95
C HIS A 308 -0.02 9.76 -12.92
N HIS A 309 0.36 9.91 -11.66
CA HIS A 309 -0.15 9.06 -10.57
C HIS A 309 -1.59 9.42 -10.17
N ARG A 310 -2.03 10.67 -10.33
CA ARG A 310 -3.47 11.03 -10.26
C ARG A 310 -4.28 10.23 -11.27
N VAL A 311 -3.85 10.21 -12.53
CA VAL A 311 -4.53 9.41 -13.57
C VAL A 311 -4.59 7.95 -13.18
N HIS A 312 -3.50 7.40 -12.65
CA HIS A 312 -3.45 6.02 -12.16
C HIS A 312 -4.49 5.74 -11.05
N HIS A 313 -4.66 6.66 -10.11
CA HIS A 313 -5.65 6.55 -9.04
C HIS A 313 -7.08 6.91 -9.45
N GLY A 314 -7.26 7.43 -10.67
CA GLY A 314 -8.55 7.83 -11.20
C GLY A 314 -9.44 6.64 -11.55
N ARG A 315 -10.76 6.83 -11.37
CA ARG A 315 -11.80 5.90 -11.84
C ARG A 315 -12.57 6.41 -13.05
N ASN A 316 -12.17 7.55 -13.63
CA ASN A 316 -12.64 7.96 -14.95
C ASN A 316 -12.32 6.86 -15.96
N LEU A 317 -13.13 6.73 -17.02
CA LEU A 317 -12.93 5.63 -17.97
C LEU A 317 -11.53 5.63 -18.62
N TYR A 318 -10.97 6.81 -18.91
CA TYR A 318 -9.63 6.94 -19.50
C TYR A 318 -8.48 6.63 -18.52
N CYS A 319 -8.76 6.62 -17.21
CA CYS A 319 -7.81 6.32 -16.16
C CYS A 319 -7.64 4.82 -15.90
N ILE A 320 -8.64 4.01 -16.28
CA ILE A 320 -8.65 2.58 -15.96
C ILE A 320 -7.50 1.86 -16.66
N ASP A 321 -6.75 1.09 -15.89
CA ASP A 321 -5.63 0.27 -16.37
C ASP A 321 -4.53 1.09 -17.08
N LYS A 322 -4.14 2.22 -16.46
CA LYS A 322 -3.11 3.14 -16.96
C LYS A 322 -2.05 3.50 -15.92
N ASN A 323 -0.88 3.91 -16.40
CA ASN A 323 0.21 4.53 -15.63
C ASN A 323 0.69 3.69 -14.43
N TYR A 324 1.20 2.50 -14.68
CA TYR A 324 1.67 1.55 -13.66
C TYR A 324 3.09 1.80 -13.14
N GLY A 325 3.86 2.71 -13.74
CA GLY A 325 5.26 2.99 -13.39
C GLY A 325 5.45 3.35 -11.91
N GLY A 326 6.55 2.91 -11.31
CA GLY A 326 6.92 3.27 -9.94
C GLY A 326 7.59 4.63 -9.91
N ILE A 327 8.89 4.64 -10.21
CA ILE A 327 9.70 5.85 -10.37
C ILE A 327 9.63 6.36 -11.81
N LEU A 328 9.73 5.46 -12.80
CA LEU A 328 9.82 5.85 -14.20
C LEU A 328 8.50 5.59 -14.93
N ILE A 329 8.01 6.60 -15.67
CA ILE A 329 6.83 6.48 -16.55
C ILE A 329 7.19 5.87 -17.91
N ILE A 330 8.49 5.68 -18.18
CA ILE A 330 8.97 5.16 -19.47
C ILE A 330 8.41 3.77 -19.79
N TRP A 331 8.16 2.94 -18.77
CA TRP A 331 7.60 1.61 -18.95
C TRP A 331 6.18 1.67 -19.49
N ASP A 332 5.36 2.60 -19.00
CA ASP A 332 4.01 2.81 -19.53
C ASP A 332 4.01 3.27 -20.98
N ARG A 333 4.99 4.11 -21.36
CA ARG A 333 5.15 4.54 -22.75
C ARG A 333 5.59 3.36 -23.64
N LEU A 334 6.53 2.55 -23.15
CA LEU A 334 7.06 1.40 -23.88
C LEU A 334 6.01 0.29 -24.09
N PHE A 335 5.19 0.02 -23.06
CA PHE A 335 4.20 -1.04 -23.07
C PHE A 335 2.77 -0.57 -23.42
N GLY A 336 2.60 0.70 -23.81
CA GLY A 336 1.33 1.24 -24.28
C GLY A 336 0.25 1.42 -23.20
N THR A 337 0.65 1.56 -21.94
CA THR A 337 -0.24 1.77 -20.79
C THR A 337 -0.25 3.23 -20.30
N PHE A 338 0.47 4.13 -20.98
CA PHE A 338 0.47 5.56 -20.66
C PHE A 338 -0.86 6.25 -21.01
N ALA A 339 -1.34 7.08 -20.10
CA ALA A 339 -2.41 8.06 -20.34
C ALA A 339 -2.05 9.40 -19.69
N ALA A 340 -2.21 10.48 -20.45
CA ALA A 340 -2.06 11.83 -19.93
C ALA A 340 -3.31 12.26 -19.15
N GLU A 341 -3.14 13.12 -18.14
CA GLU A 341 -4.26 13.76 -17.46
C GLU A 341 -5.01 14.67 -18.46
N SER A 342 -6.32 14.47 -18.60
CA SER A 342 -7.16 15.18 -19.57
C SER A 342 -8.32 15.88 -18.87
N ASP A 343 -9.27 15.12 -18.35
CA ASP A 343 -10.39 15.62 -17.56
C ASP A 343 -10.06 15.67 -16.06
N LYS A 344 -10.94 16.32 -15.28
CA LYS A 344 -10.87 16.25 -13.82
C LYS A 344 -10.91 14.78 -13.37
N VAL A 345 -9.86 14.38 -12.66
CA VAL A 345 -9.76 13.03 -12.09
C VAL A 345 -10.70 12.90 -10.90
N ILE A 346 -11.47 11.81 -10.88
CA ILE A 346 -12.31 11.39 -9.76
C ILE A 346 -11.68 10.12 -9.20
N TYR A 347 -11.50 10.07 -7.87
CA TYR A 347 -10.79 9.00 -7.18
C TYR A 347 -11.74 7.98 -6.54
N GLY A 348 -11.15 6.94 -5.94
CA GLY A 348 -11.86 5.83 -5.33
C GLY A 348 -12.10 4.67 -6.29
N LEU A 349 -12.66 3.58 -5.76
CA LEU A 349 -12.99 2.42 -6.58
C LEU A 349 -14.10 2.75 -7.59
N VAL A 350 -14.06 2.09 -8.75
CA VAL A 350 -15.15 2.12 -9.75
C VAL A 350 -16.53 1.86 -9.11
N PHE A 351 -16.56 0.97 -8.12
CA PHE A 351 -17.71 0.75 -7.23
C PHE A 351 -17.32 1.15 -5.80
N PRO A 352 -17.64 2.39 -5.35
CA PRO A 352 -17.26 2.87 -4.02
C PRO A 352 -17.82 2.02 -2.90
N ILE A 353 -16.99 1.72 -1.91
CA ILE A 353 -17.40 0.93 -0.74
C ILE A 353 -18.15 1.76 0.31
N LYS A 354 -17.86 3.07 0.43
CA LYS A 354 -18.43 3.96 1.46
C LYS A 354 -18.30 3.39 2.88
N LYS A 355 -17.09 2.91 3.22
CA LYS A 355 -16.74 2.26 4.49
C LYS A 355 -15.40 2.75 5.02
N PHE A 356 -15.33 2.93 6.33
CA PHE A 356 -14.11 3.28 7.08
C PHE A 356 -13.67 2.15 8.01
N GLU A 357 -14.51 1.13 8.20
CA GLU A 357 -14.10 -0.06 8.92
C GLU A 357 -12.98 -0.81 8.19
N ILE A 358 -11.85 -0.90 8.89
CA ILE A 358 -10.61 -1.35 8.27
C ILE A 358 -10.61 -2.81 7.80
N LEU A 359 -11.24 -3.76 8.51
CA LEU A 359 -11.25 -5.16 8.06
C LEU A 359 -12.11 -5.33 6.80
N TYR A 360 -13.24 -4.63 6.70
CA TYR A 360 -14.03 -4.56 5.47
C TYR A 360 -13.22 -3.96 4.32
N VAL A 361 -12.55 -2.82 4.54
CA VAL A 361 -11.69 -2.18 3.53
C VAL A 361 -10.67 -3.19 2.98
N GLN A 362 -10.02 -3.96 3.86
CA GLN A 362 -9.01 -4.95 3.51
C GLN A 362 -9.58 -6.19 2.79
N PHE A 363 -10.72 -6.74 3.25
CA PHE A 363 -11.15 -8.08 2.87
C PHE A 363 -12.41 -8.18 2.00
N HIS A 364 -13.19 -7.10 1.84
CA HIS A 364 -14.48 -7.17 1.13
C HIS A 364 -14.33 -7.71 -0.31
N TYR A 365 -13.25 -7.34 -1.01
CA TYR A 365 -13.06 -7.75 -2.40
C TYR A 365 -12.76 -9.26 -2.52
N TYR A 366 -12.02 -9.84 -1.57
CA TYR A 366 -11.81 -11.30 -1.50
C TYR A 366 -13.15 -12.04 -1.31
N VAL A 367 -14.00 -11.53 -0.41
CA VAL A 367 -15.34 -12.10 -0.19
C VAL A 367 -16.19 -11.98 -1.46
N TYR A 368 -16.10 -10.86 -2.19
CA TYR A 368 -16.75 -10.68 -3.48
C TYR A 368 -16.28 -11.71 -4.52
N LEU A 369 -14.96 -11.91 -4.69
CA LEU A 369 -14.42 -12.91 -5.61
C LEU A 369 -14.90 -14.32 -5.29
N TRP A 370 -14.89 -14.68 -4.00
CA TRP A 370 -15.39 -15.99 -3.55
C TRP A 370 -16.88 -16.19 -3.89
N LYS A 371 -17.73 -15.20 -3.58
CA LYS A 371 -19.16 -15.23 -3.91
C LYS A 371 -19.39 -15.30 -5.42
N LYS A 372 -18.69 -14.48 -6.20
CA LYS A 372 -18.75 -14.47 -7.67
C LYS A 372 -18.33 -15.81 -8.27
N SER A 373 -17.23 -16.39 -7.79
CA SER A 373 -16.75 -17.70 -8.23
C SER A 373 -17.79 -18.79 -7.96
N ARG A 374 -18.39 -18.81 -6.76
CA ARG A 374 -19.44 -19.78 -6.41
C ARG A 374 -20.71 -19.69 -7.28
N ALA A 375 -21.00 -18.53 -7.87
CA ALA A 375 -22.14 -18.33 -8.74
C ALA A 375 -21.95 -18.98 -10.13
N TYR A 376 -20.72 -19.20 -10.57
CA TYR A 376 -20.45 -19.82 -11.86
C TYR A 376 -20.52 -21.35 -11.81
N LYS A 377 -21.09 -21.96 -12.85
CA LYS A 377 -21.29 -23.41 -12.94
C LYS A 377 -20.00 -24.17 -13.25
N THR A 378 -19.24 -23.71 -14.26
CA THR A 378 -18.06 -24.41 -14.77
C THR A 378 -16.79 -24.08 -13.99
N VAL A 379 -15.92 -25.06 -13.73
CA VAL A 379 -14.63 -24.88 -13.04
C VAL A 379 -13.76 -23.81 -13.71
N SER A 380 -13.70 -23.78 -15.04
CA SER A 380 -12.95 -22.77 -15.79
C SER A 380 -13.37 -21.33 -15.45
N ASN A 381 -14.69 -21.05 -15.39
CA ASN A 381 -15.19 -19.74 -14.98
C ASN A 381 -14.93 -19.43 -13.50
N LYS A 382 -14.96 -20.45 -12.63
CA LYS A 382 -14.62 -20.30 -11.20
C LYS A 382 -13.18 -19.85 -11.02
N VAL A 383 -12.24 -20.50 -11.70
CA VAL A 383 -10.81 -20.14 -11.68
C VAL A 383 -10.58 -18.79 -12.35
N SER A 384 -11.21 -18.56 -13.51
CA SER A 384 -11.14 -17.29 -14.25
C SER A 384 -11.55 -16.07 -13.41
N THR A 385 -12.42 -16.25 -12.41
CA THR A 385 -12.81 -15.16 -11.49
C THR A 385 -11.63 -14.59 -10.71
N PHE A 386 -10.60 -15.39 -10.45
CA PHE A 386 -9.42 -14.97 -9.68
C PHE A 386 -8.26 -14.52 -10.57
N ILE A 387 -8.11 -15.12 -11.76
CA ILE A 387 -6.94 -14.90 -12.63
C ILE A 387 -7.16 -13.87 -13.73
N LYS A 388 -8.40 -13.56 -14.09
CA LYS A 388 -8.74 -12.55 -15.09
C LYS A 388 -9.03 -11.20 -14.43
N GLY A 389 -9.25 -10.16 -15.22
CA GLY A 389 -9.39 -8.80 -14.70
C GLY A 389 -10.60 -8.60 -13.78
N PRO A 390 -10.60 -7.56 -12.94
CA PRO A 390 -11.67 -7.25 -11.99
C PRO A 390 -13.08 -7.22 -12.60
N SER A 391 -13.18 -6.72 -13.84
CA SER A 391 -14.44 -6.58 -14.59
C SER A 391 -14.79 -7.81 -15.43
N TRP A 392 -13.99 -8.89 -15.38
CA TRP A 392 -14.22 -10.08 -16.22
C TRP A 392 -15.53 -10.80 -15.89
N LYS A 393 -16.23 -11.26 -16.93
CA LYS A 393 -17.39 -12.16 -16.87
C LYS A 393 -17.25 -13.21 -17.99
N PRO A 394 -17.89 -14.40 -17.89
CA PRO A 394 -17.91 -15.38 -18.98
C PRO A 394 -18.34 -14.75 -20.31
N GLY A 395 -17.59 -15.01 -21.38
CA GLY A 395 -17.84 -14.44 -22.71
C GLY A 395 -17.27 -13.03 -22.95
N LYS A 396 -16.71 -12.36 -21.94
CA LYS A 396 -16.06 -11.04 -22.08
C LYS A 396 -14.53 -11.16 -22.24
N PRO A 397 -13.84 -10.12 -22.78
CA PRO A 397 -12.37 -10.06 -22.91
C PRO A 397 -11.66 -10.26 -21.58
N ARG A 398 -10.37 -10.63 -21.57
CA ARG A 398 -9.61 -10.99 -20.35
C ARG A 398 -9.72 -9.97 -19.22
N LEU A 399 -9.64 -8.67 -19.51
CA LEU A 399 -9.73 -7.61 -18.50
C LEU A 399 -11.18 -7.29 -18.09
N GLY A 400 -12.15 -7.84 -18.81
CA GLY A 400 -13.55 -7.47 -18.74
C GLY A 400 -13.89 -6.45 -19.81
N ASP A 401 -15.08 -5.88 -19.65
CA ASP A 401 -15.62 -4.85 -20.52
C ASP A 401 -15.95 -3.65 -19.64
N HIS A 402 -15.28 -2.53 -19.87
CA HIS A 402 -15.44 -1.33 -19.07
C HIS A 402 -16.67 -0.51 -19.49
N VAL A 403 -17.38 -0.92 -20.55
CA VAL A 403 -18.66 -0.29 -20.95
C VAL A 403 -19.72 -0.43 -19.85
N ASP A 404 -19.65 -1.50 -19.05
CA ASP A 404 -20.54 -1.73 -17.92
C ASP A 404 -20.17 -0.90 -16.67
N ASN A 405 -19.04 -0.19 -16.66
CA ASN A 405 -18.63 0.60 -15.50
C ASN A 405 -19.57 1.80 -15.30
N PRO A 406 -19.86 2.19 -14.03
CA PRO A 406 -20.59 3.41 -13.76
C PRO A 406 -19.92 4.62 -14.43
N LYS A 407 -20.71 5.41 -15.16
CA LYS A 407 -20.22 6.64 -15.79
C LYS A 407 -19.82 7.64 -14.70
N VAL A 408 -18.60 8.15 -14.79
CA VAL A 408 -18.09 9.23 -13.95
C VAL A 408 -18.47 10.56 -14.59
N THR A 409 -19.13 11.41 -13.83
CA THR A 409 -19.73 12.68 -14.30
C THR A 409 -18.90 13.90 -13.91
N GLY A 410 -17.99 13.77 -12.94
CA GLY A 410 -17.21 14.86 -12.37
C GLY A 410 -17.88 15.54 -11.17
N ASN A 411 -19.15 15.21 -10.92
CA ASN A 411 -19.99 15.74 -9.83
C ASN A 411 -20.08 14.77 -8.63
N GLU A 412 -19.35 13.66 -8.67
CA GLU A 412 -19.27 12.73 -7.56
C GLU A 412 -18.67 13.44 -6.33
N VAL A 413 -19.39 13.36 -5.21
CA VAL A 413 -18.93 13.87 -3.92
C VAL A 413 -18.36 12.70 -3.12
N PRO A 414 -17.12 12.80 -2.63
CA PRO A 414 -16.53 11.79 -1.76
C PRO A 414 -17.42 11.47 -0.56
N HIS A 415 -17.44 10.21 -0.14
CA HIS A 415 -18.21 9.82 1.02
C HIS A 415 -17.62 10.37 2.33
N ASP A 416 -18.37 11.23 3.01
CA ASP A 416 -18.06 11.73 4.35
C ASP A 416 -19.35 11.78 5.21
N PRO A 417 -19.51 10.88 6.20
CA PRO A 417 -20.65 10.91 7.11
C PRO A 417 -20.68 12.19 7.94
N ASN A 418 -21.86 12.75 8.21
CA ASN A 418 -21.98 13.87 9.14
C ASN A 418 -22.03 13.36 10.59
N TRP A 419 -21.05 13.76 11.41
CA TRP A 419 -20.85 13.29 12.78
C TRP A 419 -20.29 14.41 13.66
N SER A 420 -20.65 14.41 14.95
CA SER A 420 -20.40 15.53 15.84
C SER A 420 -18.91 15.73 16.13
N LEU A 421 -18.52 16.99 16.40
CA LEU A 421 -17.15 17.33 16.79
C LEU A 421 -16.67 16.51 18.01
N SER A 422 -17.56 16.22 18.96
CA SER A 422 -17.23 15.39 20.13
C SER A 422 -16.79 13.97 19.74
N PHE A 423 -17.47 13.34 18.76
CA PHE A 423 -17.05 12.04 18.25
C PHE A 423 -15.77 12.12 17.41
N GLN A 424 -15.57 13.21 16.66
CA GLN A 424 -14.32 13.43 15.92
C GLN A 424 -13.13 13.54 16.87
N VAL A 425 -13.25 14.32 17.95
CA VAL A 425 -12.23 14.44 19.01
C VAL A 425 -12.02 13.09 19.70
N TYR A 426 -13.10 12.39 20.06
CA TYR A 426 -13.04 11.06 20.67
C TYR A 426 -12.24 10.07 19.82
N VAL A 427 -12.57 9.96 18.54
CA VAL A 427 -11.89 9.09 17.59
C VAL A 427 -10.45 9.52 17.40
N GLY A 428 -10.17 10.82 17.28
CA GLY A 428 -8.81 11.35 17.18
C GLY A 428 -7.93 10.99 18.38
N VAL A 429 -8.44 11.15 19.62
CA VAL A 429 -7.69 10.80 20.83
C VAL A 429 -7.42 9.29 20.92
N HIS A 430 -8.44 8.44 20.71
CA HIS A 430 -8.22 6.99 20.71
C HIS A 430 -7.32 6.52 19.57
N PHE A 431 -7.35 7.21 18.42
CA PHE A 431 -6.44 6.94 17.32
C PHE A 431 -4.98 7.23 17.69
N LEU A 432 -4.71 8.36 18.35
CA LEU A 432 -3.36 8.68 18.84
C LEU A 432 -2.86 7.66 19.88
N LEU A 433 -3.75 7.18 20.76
CA LEU A 433 -3.42 6.16 21.75
C LEU A 433 -3.08 4.80 21.12
N VAL A 434 -3.84 4.37 20.09
CA VAL A 434 -3.52 3.13 19.37
C VAL A 434 -2.28 3.28 18.48
N LEU A 435 -2.03 4.47 17.92
CA LEU A 435 -0.80 4.76 17.18
C LEU A 435 0.43 4.66 18.09
N TRP A 436 0.34 5.19 19.31
CA TRP A 436 1.37 5.03 20.33
C TRP A 436 1.58 3.55 20.70
N THR A 437 0.49 2.82 20.95
CA THR A 437 0.54 1.38 21.24
C THR A 437 1.22 0.59 20.12
N TYR A 438 0.92 0.95 18.87
CA TYR A 438 1.53 0.35 17.69
C TYR A 438 3.04 0.64 17.63
N HIS A 439 3.46 1.87 17.94
CA HIS A 439 4.88 2.21 18.01
C HIS A 439 5.61 1.38 19.09
N GLU A 440 5.07 1.35 20.32
CA GLU A 440 5.61 0.55 21.43
C GLU A 440 5.72 -0.93 21.09
N LEU A 441 4.72 -1.50 20.39
CA LEU A 441 4.76 -2.88 19.92
C LEU A 441 5.97 -3.13 19.01
N PHE A 442 6.26 -2.23 18.08
CA PHE A 442 7.38 -2.39 17.16
C PHE A 442 8.75 -2.19 17.82
N GLU A 443 8.86 -1.32 18.81
CA GLU A 443 10.08 -1.13 19.59
C GLU A 443 10.34 -2.31 20.54
N SER A 444 9.28 -2.84 21.16
CA SER A 444 9.38 -3.88 22.18
C SER A 444 9.26 -5.32 21.65
N LYS A 445 9.01 -5.52 20.35
CA LYS A 445 8.73 -6.85 19.75
C LYS A 445 9.80 -7.90 20.02
N MET A 446 11.05 -7.50 20.24
CA MET A 446 12.16 -8.44 20.51
C MET A 446 12.16 -8.98 21.95
N VAL A 447 11.46 -8.30 22.86
CA VAL A 447 11.43 -8.62 24.30
C VAL A 447 10.06 -9.21 24.70
N LEU A 448 9.00 -8.86 23.98
CA LEU A 448 7.65 -9.37 24.23
C LEU A 448 7.53 -10.86 23.89
N SER A 449 6.71 -11.58 24.66
CA SER A 449 6.34 -12.95 24.32
C SER A 449 5.45 -12.98 23.06
N GLN A 450 5.45 -14.10 22.34
CA GLN A 450 4.59 -14.28 21.15
C GLN A 450 3.10 -14.04 21.46
N LEU A 451 2.65 -14.48 22.64
CA LEU A 451 1.27 -14.25 23.09
C LEU A 451 0.98 -12.77 23.32
N ALA A 452 1.93 -12.03 23.90
CA ALA A 452 1.79 -10.59 24.10
C ALA A 452 1.74 -9.84 22.75
N ILE A 453 2.60 -10.20 21.79
CA ILE A 453 2.58 -9.64 20.43
C ILE A 453 1.23 -9.90 19.76
N LEU A 454 0.71 -11.13 19.83
CA LEU A 454 -0.60 -11.48 19.27
C LEU A 454 -1.74 -10.70 19.95
N GLY A 455 -1.71 -10.59 21.27
CA GLY A 455 -2.71 -9.84 22.04
C GLY A 455 -2.72 -8.35 21.70
N MET A 456 -1.55 -7.70 21.67
CA MET A 456 -1.41 -6.30 21.30
C MET A 456 -1.79 -6.05 19.83
N THR A 457 -1.40 -6.94 18.92
CA THR A 457 -1.79 -6.89 17.50
C THR A 457 -3.31 -6.99 17.35
N SER A 458 -3.94 -7.91 18.07
CA SER A 458 -5.40 -8.09 18.07
C SER A 458 -6.11 -6.85 18.63
N TYR A 459 -5.54 -6.22 19.67
CA TYR A 459 -6.05 -4.97 20.23
C TYR A 459 -5.95 -3.80 19.24
N VAL A 460 -4.84 -3.67 18.51
CA VAL A 460 -4.70 -2.67 17.45
C VAL A 460 -5.77 -2.87 16.38
N LEU A 461 -5.91 -4.09 15.86
CA LEU A 461 -6.93 -4.42 14.85
C LEU A 461 -8.36 -4.14 15.35
N LEU A 462 -8.68 -4.55 16.57
CA LEU A 462 -9.98 -4.29 17.21
C LEU A 462 -10.24 -2.78 17.31
N THR A 463 -9.23 -2.01 17.72
CA THR A 463 -9.38 -0.56 17.91
C THR A 463 -9.63 0.14 16.58
N LEU A 464 -8.81 -0.11 15.57
CA LEU A 464 -8.98 0.49 14.23
C LEU A 464 -10.35 0.11 13.63
N THR A 465 -10.81 -1.12 13.84
CA THR A 465 -12.15 -1.57 13.41
C THR A 465 -13.26 -0.82 14.15
N SER A 466 -13.14 -0.69 15.47
CA SER A 466 -14.14 0.00 16.29
C SER A 466 -14.27 1.48 15.95
N LEU A 467 -13.14 2.17 15.72
CA LEU A 467 -13.14 3.57 15.28
C LEU A 467 -13.87 3.73 13.94
N GLY A 468 -13.64 2.82 12.99
CA GLY A 468 -14.40 2.79 11.73
C GLY A 468 -15.91 2.62 11.92
N PHE A 469 -16.34 1.81 12.89
CA PHE A 469 -17.77 1.66 13.24
C PHE A 469 -18.37 2.95 13.79
N ILE A 470 -17.60 3.72 14.57
CA ILE A 470 -18.04 5.02 15.13
C ILE A 470 -18.15 6.07 14.02
N ILE A 471 -17.15 6.16 13.13
CA ILE A 471 -17.18 7.08 11.97
C ILE A 471 -18.41 6.81 11.10
N GLU A 472 -18.70 5.53 10.85
CA GLU A 472 -19.88 5.10 10.09
C GLU A 472 -21.21 5.16 10.87
N GLN A 473 -21.19 5.52 12.15
CA GLN A 473 -22.36 5.58 13.03
C GLN A 473 -23.18 4.27 13.03
N ARG A 474 -22.50 3.12 13.01
CA ARG A 474 -23.18 1.81 12.99
C ARG A 474 -23.94 1.59 14.29
N PRO A 475 -25.13 0.96 14.27
CA PRO A 475 -25.86 0.64 15.50
C PRO A 475 -25.05 -0.20 16.50
N SER A 476 -24.23 -1.13 16.00
CA SER A 476 -23.36 -2.00 16.79
C SER A 476 -22.09 -1.32 17.32
N SER A 477 -21.86 -0.05 17.02
CA SER A 477 -20.66 0.70 17.48
C SER A 477 -20.56 0.70 19.01
N ALA A 478 -21.67 0.94 19.71
CA ALA A 478 -21.65 1.01 21.17
C ALA A 478 -21.18 -0.29 21.81
N PHE A 479 -21.71 -1.42 21.34
CA PHE A 479 -21.33 -2.73 21.88
C PHE A 479 -19.84 -3.02 21.63
N LEU A 480 -19.37 -2.84 20.38
CA LEU A 480 -17.99 -3.11 20.02
C LEU A 480 -17.02 -2.20 20.79
N GLU A 481 -17.37 -0.93 20.95
CA GLU A 481 -16.56 0.05 21.65
C GLU A 481 -16.52 -0.19 23.16
N THR A 482 -17.62 -0.69 23.74
CA THR A 482 -17.66 -1.16 25.13
C THR A 482 -16.66 -2.29 25.34
N VAL A 483 -16.72 -3.32 24.48
CA VAL A 483 -15.79 -4.46 24.54
C VAL A 483 -14.35 -3.99 24.39
N ARG A 484 -14.07 -3.11 23.42
CA ARG A 484 -12.74 -2.53 23.21
C ARG A 484 -12.26 -1.77 24.45
N CYS A 485 -13.09 -0.95 25.06
CA CYS A 485 -12.72 -0.19 26.27
C CYS A 485 -12.45 -1.11 27.46
N VAL A 486 -13.22 -2.19 27.66
CA VAL A 486 -12.93 -3.21 28.69
C VAL A 486 -11.55 -3.82 28.48
N ILE A 487 -11.24 -4.21 27.24
CA ILE A 487 -9.93 -4.76 26.89
C ILE A 487 -8.83 -3.73 27.14
N MET A 488 -9.03 -2.46 26.75
CA MET A 488 -8.06 -1.40 26.95
C MET A 488 -7.74 -1.16 28.43
N VAL A 489 -8.76 -1.06 29.30
CA VAL A 489 -8.57 -0.92 30.75
C VAL A 489 -7.82 -2.12 31.32
N THR A 490 -8.17 -3.33 30.87
CA THR A 490 -7.50 -4.56 31.29
C THR A 490 -6.03 -4.53 30.91
N LEU A 491 -5.70 -4.20 29.66
CA LEU A 491 -4.31 -4.16 29.20
C LEU A 491 -3.49 -3.03 29.85
N LEU A 492 -4.10 -1.88 30.16
CA LEU A 492 -3.47 -0.83 30.98
C LEU A 492 -3.17 -1.35 32.38
N ARG A 493 -4.14 -2.00 33.04
CA ARG A 493 -4.00 -2.53 34.40
C ARG A 493 -2.89 -3.57 34.54
N TYR A 494 -2.67 -4.37 33.50
CA TYR A 494 -1.62 -5.39 33.45
C TYR A 494 -0.31 -4.91 32.79
N ASN A 495 -0.15 -3.60 32.54
CA ASN A 495 1.04 -2.97 31.95
C ASN A 495 1.42 -3.48 30.54
N TYR A 496 0.47 -4.03 29.79
CA TYR A 496 0.63 -4.35 28.36
C TYR A 496 0.43 -3.11 27.48
N LEU A 497 -0.34 -2.12 27.95
CA LEU A 497 -0.41 -0.79 27.36
C LEU A 497 0.20 0.22 28.32
N ARG A 498 0.89 1.21 27.76
CA ARG A 498 1.53 2.31 28.52
C ARG A 498 1.11 3.63 27.93
N SER A 499 0.96 4.65 28.78
CA SER A 499 0.74 6.02 28.31
C SER A 499 2.00 6.57 27.64
N PRO A 500 1.88 7.47 26.64
CA PRO A 500 3.03 8.07 25.96
C PRO A 500 4.03 8.77 26.87
N MET A 501 3.51 9.39 27.94
CA MET A 501 4.31 10.10 28.92
C MET A 501 3.81 9.75 30.32
N PRO A 502 4.68 9.69 31.35
CA PRO A 502 4.25 9.41 32.73
C PRO A 502 3.16 10.36 33.23
N LEU A 503 3.23 11.65 32.86
CA LEU A 503 2.25 12.67 33.21
C LEU A 503 0.84 12.38 32.64
N LEU A 504 0.76 11.64 31.53
CA LEU A 504 -0.50 11.31 30.87
C LEU A 504 -1.11 9.99 31.34
N SER A 505 -0.46 9.26 32.25
CA SER A 505 -0.95 7.96 32.75
C SER A 505 -2.35 8.06 33.37
N VAL A 506 -2.49 8.86 34.44
CA VAL A 506 -3.76 9.09 35.15
C VAL A 506 -4.83 9.70 34.23
N PRO A 507 -4.56 10.75 33.42
CA PRO A 507 -5.52 11.26 32.44
C PRO A 507 -5.99 10.20 31.43
N THR A 508 -5.08 9.35 30.94
CA THR A 508 -5.42 8.29 29.98
C THR A 508 -6.34 7.26 30.63
N GLU A 509 -6.01 6.78 31.83
CA GLU A 509 -6.85 5.83 32.56
C GLU A 509 -8.24 6.39 32.87
N ALA A 510 -8.31 7.65 33.30
CA ALA A 510 -9.58 8.33 33.54
C ALA A 510 -10.42 8.45 32.25
N PHE A 511 -9.80 8.89 31.16
CA PHE A 511 -10.47 9.03 29.86
C PHE A 511 -11.01 7.69 29.34
N VAL A 512 -10.23 6.61 29.42
CA VAL A 512 -10.65 5.28 28.99
C VAL A 512 -11.75 4.73 29.90
N SER A 513 -11.68 4.97 31.20
CA SER A 513 -12.72 4.55 32.15
C SER A 513 -14.05 5.28 31.92
N LEU A 514 -14.00 6.58 31.64
CA LEU A 514 -15.18 7.36 31.26
C LEU A 514 -15.73 6.91 29.90
N SER A 515 -14.85 6.59 28.95
CA SER A 515 -15.24 6.00 27.66
C SER A 515 -16.01 4.69 27.86
N LEU A 516 -15.49 3.80 28.71
CA LEU A 516 -16.14 2.53 29.04
C LEU A 516 -17.52 2.75 29.66
N LEU A 517 -17.64 3.67 30.62
CA LEU A 517 -18.92 4.00 31.24
C LEU A 517 -19.93 4.51 30.21
N TYR A 518 -19.54 5.47 29.38
CA TYR A 518 -20.39 6.04 28.34
C TYR A 518 -20.90 4.96 27.38
N TRP A 519 -19.99 4.19 26.77
CA TRP A 519 -20.36 3.18 25.78
C TRP A 519 -21.09 2.00 26.39
N GLY A 520 -20.78 1.63 27.64
CA GLY A 520 -21.51 0.62 28.40
C GLY A 520 -22.97 1.02 28.60
N LEU A 521 -23.24 2.26 28.99
CA LEU A 521 -24.59 2.79 29.13
C LEU A 521 -25.33 2.85 27.77
N GLN A 522 -24.65 3.28 26.70
CA GLN A 522 -25.23 3.29 25.35
C GLN A 522 -25.60 1.87 24.88
N SER A 523 -24.70 0.90 25.06
CA SER A 523 -24.94 -0.50 24.72
C SER A 523 -26.12 -1.07 25.48
N PHE A 524 -26.21 -0.82 26.79
CA PHE A 524 -27.30 -1.27 27.61
C PHE A 524 -28.64 -0.65 27.18
N SER A 525 -28.66 0.66 26.89
CA SER A 525 -29.84 1.37 26.39
C SER A 525 -30.34 0.80 25.06
N GLN A 526 -29.43 0.50 24.13
CA GLN A 526 -29.77 -0.11 22.84
C GLN A 526 -30.40 -1.49 23.00
N LEU A 527 -29.86 -2.33 23.90
CA LEU A 527 -30.40 -3.66 24.20
C LEU A 527 -31.83 -3.57 24.76
N LEU A 528 -32.08 -2.63 25.68
CA LEU A 528 -33.42 -2.40 26.23
C LEU A 528 -34.43 -1.92 25.16
N CYS A 529 -34.00 -1.07 24.23
CA CYS A 529 -34.85 -0.60 23.13
C CYS A 529 -35.20 -1.71 22.13
N ILE A 530 -34.29 -2.65 21.87
CA ILE A 530 -34.57 -3.81 21.01
C ILE A 530 -35.63 -4.70 21.66
N LYS A 531 -35.51 -4.98 22.96
CA LYS A 531 -36.47 -5.81 23.69
C LYS A 531 -37.89 -5.23 23.65
N LYS A 532 -38.04 -3.91 23.83
CA LYS A 532 -39.32 -3.19 23.71
C LYS A 532 -39.96 -3.18 22.31
N LYS A 533 -39.23 -3.54 21.25
CA LYS A 533 -39.78 -3.66 19.88
C LYS A 533 -40.19 -5.09 19.53
N VAL A 534 -39.80 -6.07 20.35
CA VAL A 534 -40.07 -7.50 20.13
C VAL A 534 -41.24 -7.97 20.99
N ASP A 535 -41.43 -7.35 22.16
CA ASP A 535 -42.66 -7.38 22.96
C ASP A 535 -43.73 -6.46 22.35
#